data_AF-A0A7J2Y601-F1
#
_entry.id   AF-A0A7J2Y601-F1
#
_cell.length_a   1.000
_cell.length_b   1.000
_cell.length_c   1.000
_cell.angle_alpha   90.00
_cell.angle_beta   90.00
_cell.angle_gamma   90.00
#
_symmetry.space_group_name_H-M   'P 1'
#
loop_
_entity.id
_entity.type
_entity.pdbx_description
1 polymer ?
#
loop_
_entity_poly.entity_id
_entity_poly.type
_entity_poly.pdbx_seq_one_letter_code
_entity_poly.pdbx_strand_id
1 'polypeptide(L)' 'MALGIGLAASVVVLVIWLILRALEGTPRSAPYAYPPYVPPPAPAGRTAFEILDDRYARGEITRDEYLRMRADLEGRRT' A
#
# COMPACT_ATOMS: atom_id res chain seq x y z
N MET A 1 22.62 -22.82 60.13
CA MET A 1 21.94 -21.59 59.66
C MET A 1 22.40 -21.13 58.26
N ALA A 2 23.67 -21.29 57.87
CA ALA A 2 24.17 -20.87 56.55
C ALA A 2 23.48 -21.55 55.33
N LEU A 3 23.06 -22.82 55.45
CA LEU A 3 22.41 -23.56 54.35
C LEU A 3 21.00 -23.03 54.02
N GLY A 4 20.24 -22.56 55.02
CA GLY A 4 18.90 -22.00 54.81
C GLY A 4 18.94 -20.64 54.12
N ILE A 5 19.97 -19.84 54.42
CA ILE A 5 20.17 -18.51 53.81
C ILE A 5 20.54 -18.65 52.32
N GLY A 6 21.36 -19.64 51.97
CA GLY A 6 21.71 -19.92 50.58
C GLY A 6 20.49 -20.33 49.74
N LEU A 7 19.60 -21.16 50.28
CA LEU A 7 18.36 -21.57 49.61
C LEU A 7 17.38 -20.38 49.48
N ALA A 8 17.24 -19.57 50.53
CA ALA A 8 16.39 -18.39 50.47
C ALA A 8 16.91 -17.38 49.44
N ALA A 9 18.22 -17.15 49.39
CA ALA A 9 18.85 -16.25 48.42
C ALA A 9 18.67 -16.76 46.98
N SER A 10 18.81 -18.07 46.74
CA SER A 10 18.63 -18.62 45.39
C SER A 10 17.19 -18.51 44.89
N VAL A 11 16.20 -18.70 45.78
CA VAL A 11 14.79 -18.49 45.46
C VAL A 11 14.51 -17.03 45.13
N VAL A 12 15.05 -16.08 45.91
CA VAL A 12 14.88 -14.65 45.65
C VAL A 12 15.48 -14.26 44.29
N VAL A 13 16.68 -14.73 43.98
CA VAL A 13 17.32 -14.49 42.69
C VAL A 13 16.51 -15.09 41.54
N LEU A 14 15.99 -16.31 41.70
CA LEU A 14 15.16 -16.97 40.69
C LEU A 14 13.87 -16.19 40.42
N VAL A 15 13.21 -15.70 41.48
CA VAL A 15 11.98 -14.89 41.37
C VAL A 15 12.26 -13.57 40.66
N ILE A 16 13.33 -12.87 41.04
CA ILE A 16 13.74 -11.63 40.37
C ILE A 16 14.04 -11.88 38.89
N TRP A 17 14.77 -12.96 38.57
CA TRP A 17 15.09 -13.32 37.19
C TRP A 17 13.84 -13.62 36.36
N LEU A 18 12.87 -14.35 36.93
CA LEU A 18 11.58 -14.63 36.27
C LEU A 18 10.77 -13.35 36.02
N ILE A 19 10.76 -12.43 36.98
CA ILE A 19 10.07 -11.13 36.84
C ILE A 19 10.71 -10.32 35.72
N LEU A 20 12.04 -10.18 35.71
CA LEU A 20 12.77 -9.45 34.68
C LEU A 20 12.54 -10.05 33.28
N ARG A 21 12.58 -11.38 33.17
CA ARG A 21 12.31 -12.09 31.91
C ARG A 21 10.87 -11.92 31.43
N ALA A 22 9.90 -11.91 32.35
CA ALA A 22 8.49 -11.68 32.01
C ALA A 22 8.24 -10.24 31.52
N LEU A 23 8.98 -9.27 32.06
CA LEU A 23 8.92 -7.86 31.64
C LEU A 23 9.56 -7.64 30.26
N GLU A 24 10.64 -8.36 29.95
CA GLU A 24 11.31 -8.33 28.63
C GLU A 24 10.49 -9.01 27.51
N GLY A 25 9.50 -9.83 27.89
CA GLY A 25 8.65 -10.60 26.99
C GLY A 25 7.55 -9.81 26.28
N THR A 26 7.55 -8.48 26.29
CA THR A 26 6.70 -7.73 25.37
C THR A 26 7.28 -7.88 23.97
N PRO A 27 6.66 -8.66 23.05
CA PRO A 27 7.07 -8.60 21.66
C PRO A 27 6.92 -7.12 21.29
N ARG A 28 8.04 -6.46 20.96
CA ARG A 28 7.98 -5.19 20.25
C ARG A 28 7.12 -5.51 19.04
N SER A 29 5.86 -5.07 19.09
CA SER A 29 4.93 -5.21 17.99
C SER A 29 5.71 -4.77 16.78
N ALA A 30 6.05 -5.73 15.92
CA ALA A 30 6.67 -5.39 14.65
C ALA A 30 5.76 -4.31 14.08
N PRO A 31 6.29 -3.13 13.70
CA PRO A 31 5.46 -2.12 13.09
C PRO A 31 4.70 -2.85 11.99
N TYR A 32 3.37 -2.84 12.07
CA TYR A 32 2.53 -3.35 10.99
C TYR A 32 2.99 -2.56 9.76
N ALA A 33 3.88 -3.17 8.98
CA ALA A 33 4.31 -2.62 7.71
C ALA A 33 3.07 -2.74 6.85
N TYR A 34 2.28 -1.67 6.81
CA TYR A 34 1.21 -1.56 5.84
C TYR A 34 1.85 -1.87 4.48
N PRO A 35 1.31 -2.83 3.71
CA PRO A 35 1.77 -3.00 2.35
C PRO A 35 1.67 -1.63 1.67
N PRO A 36 2.71 -1.21 0.93
CA PRO A 36 2.66 0.07 0.23
C PRO A 36 1.36 0.13 -0.55
N TYR A 37 0.56 1.17 -0.32
CA TYR A 37 -0.61 1.44 -1.14
C TYR A 37 -0.10 1.64 -2.56
N VAL A 38 -0.29 0.64 -3.41
CA VAL A 38 -0.13 0.77 -4.85
C VAL A 38 -1.47 1.34 -5.32
N PRO A 39 -1.51 2.60 -5.80
CA PRO A 39 -2.71 3.09 -6.45
C PRO A 39 -3.09 2.11 -7.56
N PRO A 40 -4.39 1.79 -7.73
CA PRO A 40 -4.79 1.05 -8.92
C PRO A 40 -4.24 1.79 -10.15
N PRO A 41 -3.73 1.07 -11.16
CA PRO A 41 -3.28 1.71 -12.39
C PRO A 41 -4.41 2.62 -12.86
N ALA A 42 -4.08 3.91 -13.03
CA ALA A 42 -5.06 4.87 -13.53
C ALA A 42 -5.70 4.24 -14.77
N PRO A 43 -7.05 4.23 -14.89
CA PRO A 43 -7.69 3.69 -16.07
C PRO A 43 -6.98 4.33 -17.26
N ALA A 44 -6.43 3.50 -18.15
CA ALA A 44 -5.68 3.99 -19.30
C ALA A 44 -6.54 5.08 -19.93
N GLY A 45 -6.08 6.33 -19.82
CA GLY A 45 -6.92 7.48 -20.15
C GLY A 45 -7.44 7.27 -21.55
N ARG A 46 -8.76 7.44 -21.75
CA ARG A 46 -9.38 7.22 -23.05
C ARG A 46 -8.56 7.92 -24.11
N THR A 47 -8.19 7.19 -25.15
CA THR A 47 -7.35 7.76 -26.22
C THR A 47 -8.11 8.91 -26.87
N ALA A 48 -7.38 9.87 -27.46
CA ALA A 48 -8.02 10.98 -28.16
C ALA A 48 -9.00 10.49 -29.25
N PHE A 49 -8.72 9.34 -29.88
CA PHE A 49 -9.61 8.69 -30.83
C PHE A 49 -10.88 8.14 -30.17
N GLU A 50 -10.77 7.45 -29.02
CA GLU A 50 -11.95 6.95 -28.29
C GLU A 50 -12.88 8.07 -27.85
N ILE A 51 -12.32 9.21 -27.42
CA ILE A 51 -13.12 10.39 -27.07
C ILE A 51 -13.82 10.95 -28.33
N LEU A 52 -13.14 10.96 -29.47
CA LEU A 52 -13.68 11.46 -30.73
C LEU A 52 -14.81 10.55 -31.27
N ASP A 53 -14.61 9.24 -31.24
CA ASP A 53 -15.58 8.23 -31.66
C ASP A 53 -16.85 8.29 -30.79
N ASP A 54 -16.68 8.40 -29.47
CA ASP A 54 -17.79 8.51 -28.52
C ASP A 54 -18.64 9.77 -28.77
N ARG A 55 -18.02 10.92 -29.06
CA ARG A 55 -18.74 12.16 -29.40
C ARG A 55 -19.50 12.03 -30.71
N TYR A 56 -18.92 11.40 -31.72
CA TYR A 56 -19.60 11.16 -33.00
C TYR A 56 -20.78 10.21 -32.84
N ALA A 57 -20.60 9.12 -32.09
CA ALA A 57 -21.67 8.16 -31.80
C ALA A 57 -22.83 8.79 -31.01
N ARG A 58 -22.54 9.74 -30.12
CA ARG A 58 -23.55 10.54 -29.41
C ARG A 58 -24.19 11.63 -30.27
N GLY A 59 -23.68 11.89 -31.48
CA GLY A 59 -24.15 12.96 -32.35
C GLY A 59 -23.75 14.37 -31.88
N GLU A 60 -22.75 14.47 -31.00
CA GLU A 60 -22.26 15.76 -30.49
C GLU A 60 -21.40 16.51 -31.51
N ILE A 61 -20.91 15.80 -32.54
CA ILE A 61 -20.15 16.36 -33.65
C ILE A 61 -20.66 15.82 -34.98
N THR A 62 -20.52 16.63 -36.02
CA THR A 62 -20.85 16.25 -37.39
C THR A 62 -19.80 15.32 -38.00
N ARG A 63 -20.15 14.67 -39.11
CA ARG A 63 -19.22 13.82 -39.87
C ARG A 63 -17.99 14.59 -40.36
N ASP A 64 -18.17 15.83 -40.82
CA ASP A 64 -17.06 16.64 -41.34
C ASP A 64 -16.12 17.13 -40.22
N GLU A 65 -16.64 17.38 -39.02
CA GLU A 65 -15.84 17.65 -37.83
C GLU A 65 -15.06 16.41 -37.39
N TYR A 66 -15.73 15.25 -37.35
CA TYR A 66 -15.09 13.97 -37.03
C TYR A 66 -13.91 13.67 -37.94
N LEU A 67 -14.10 13.77 -39.27
CA LEU A 67 -13.06 13.45 -40.24
C LEU A 67 -11.86 14.40 -40.15
N ARG A 68 -12.10 15.70 -39.95
CA ARG A 68 -11.02 16.69 -39.76
C ARG A 68 -10.22 16.40 -38.50
N MET A 69 -10.89 16.24 -37.37
CA MET A 69 -10.20 15.96 -36.09
C MET A 69 -9.46 14.63 -36.12
N ARG A 70 -10.00 13.61 -36.80
CA ARG A 70 -9.34 12.32 -36.94
C ARG A 70 -8.04 12.43 -37.73
N ALA A 71 -8.03 13.18 -38.83
CA ALA A 71 -6.82 13.45 -39.61
C ALA A 71 -5.77 14.24 -38.79
N ASP A 72 -6.21 15.24 -38.01
CA ASP A 72 -5.32 16.00 -37.13
C ASP A 72 -4.64 15.11 -36.07
N LEU A 73 -5.39 14.15 -35.51
CA LEU A 73 -4.86 13.20 -34.52
C LEU A 73 -3.89 12.19 -35.15
N GLU A 74 -4.10 11.77 -36.40
CA GLU A 74 -3.18 10.91 -37.13
C GLU A 74 -1.86 11.65 -37.45
N GLY A 75 -1.94 12.90 -37.89
CA GLY A 75 -0.76 13.73 -38.19
C GLY A 75 0.07 14.14 -36.96
N ARG A 76 -0.52 14.20 -35.76
CA ARG A 76 0.22 14.50 -34.52
C ARG A 76 1.15 13.36 -34.08
N ARG A 77 0.94 12.15 -34.59
CA ARG A 77 1.68 10.95 -34.16
C ARG A 77 2.93 10.68 -35.01
N THR A 78 3.13 11.44 -36.08
CA THR A 78 4.28 11.39 -37.01
C THR A 78 5.16 12.62 -36.85
#